data_AF-A0A348VTN9-F1
#
_entry.id   AF-A0A348VTN9-F1
#
_cell.length_a   1.000
_cell.length_b   1.000
_cell.length_c   1.000
_cell.angle_alpha   90.00
_cell.angle_beta   90.00
_cell.angle_gamma   90.00
#
_symmetry.space_group_name_H-M   'P 1'
#
loop_
_entity.id
_entity.type
_entity.pdbx_description
1 polymer ?
#
loop_
_entity_poly.entity_id
_entity_poly.type
_entity_poly.pdbx_seq_one_letter_code
_entity_poly.pdbx_strand_id
1 'polypeptide(L)'
;MLKDTCLKCHPAWSEEEAKYAIDSVKAYTRGKMRKAEFWLDLLIDAIVEAKKTGVSADTVKKAQDHHLKAHILWEWWTAENSDGFHNPEMARESLAKSIDESQAGIKLLNDVMAKK
;
A
#
# COMPACT_ATOMS: atom_id res chain seq x y z
N MET A 1 26.88 -14.15 7.43
CA MET A 1 25.86 -13.70 6.43
C MET A 1 26.23 -12.34 5.87
N LEU A 2 26.07 -11.21 6.59
CA LEU A 2 26.38 -9.87 6.04
C LEU A 2 27.84 -9.72 5.58
N LYS A 3 28.80 -10.22 6.37
CA LYS A 3 30.22 -10.32 6.00
C LYS A 3 30.49 -11.08 4.70
N ASP A 4 29.70 -12.12 4.46
CA ASP A 4 29.91 -13.08 3.37
C ASP A 4 29.13 -12.70 2.11
N THR A 5 28.16 -11.79 2.22
CA THR A 5 27.30 -11.33 1.12
C THR A 5 27.49 -9.84 0.85
N CYS A 6 26.88 -8.98 1.67
CA CYS A 6 26.82 -7.53 1.46
C CYS A 6 28.20 -6.89 1.49
N LEU A 7 29.01 -7.20 2.51
CA LEU A 7 30.30 -6.52 2.74
C LEU A 7 31.41 -6.97 1.79
N LYS A 8 31.17 -8.00 0.96
CA LYS A 8 32.08 -8.34 -0.15
C LYS A 8 32.08 -7.27 -1.23
N CYS A 9 30.91 -6.69 -1.53
CA CYS A 9 30.75 -5.63 -2.53
C CYS A 9 30.69 -4.23 -1.91
N HIS A 10 30.29 -4.12 -0.64
CA HIS A 10 30.21 -2.87 0.12
C HIS A 10 31.28 -2.82 1.22
N PRO A 11 32.59 -2.80 0.90
CA PRO A 11 33.66 -2.88 1.89
C PRO A 11 33.81 -1.61 2.74
N ALA A 12 33.21 -0.50 2.30
CA ALA A 12 33.21 0.76 3.04
C ALA A 12 32.20 0.78 4.20
N TRP A 13 31.31 -0.21 4.28
CA TRP A 13 30.34 -0.33 5.35
C TRP A 13 30.82 -1.29 6.44
N SER A 14 30.50 -0.96 7.68
CA SER A 14 30.45 -1.90 8.79
C SER A 14 29.22 -2.81 8.67
N GLU A 15 29.21 -3.91 9.44
CA GLU A 15 28.01 -4.77 9.55
C GLU A 15 26.80 -4.00 10.10
N GLU A 16 27.04 -3.04 11.00
CA GLU A 16 25.99 -2.21 11.60
C GLU A 16 25.38 -1.27 10.55
N GLU A 17 26.19 -0.62 9.71
CA GLU A 17 25.70 0.22 8.62
C GLU A 17 24.92 -0.58 7.57
N ALA A 18 25.41 -1.77 7.20
CA ALA A 18 24.70 -2.64 6.27
C ALA A 18 23.34 -3.08 6.83
N LYS A 19 23.30 -3.45 8.11
CA LYS A 19 22.05 -3.79 8.80
C LYS A 19 21.11 -2.59 8.88
N TYR A 20 21.63 -1.42 9.25
CA TYR A 20 20.84 -0.19 9.35
C TYR A 20 20.21 0.19 8.00
N ALA A 21 20.94 0.05 6.90
CA ALA A 21 20.42 0.30 5.55
C ALA A 21 19.25 -0.64 5.22
N ILE A 22 19.38 -1.94 5.51
CA ILE A 22 18.30 -2.93 5.32
C ILE A 22 17.10 -2.55 6.20
N ASP A 23 17.31 -2.39 7.50
CA ASP A 23 16.23 -2.16 8.46
C ASP A 23 15.48 -0.85 8.18
N SER A 24 16.18 0.19 7.72
CA SER A 24 15.57 1.47 7.34
C SER A 24 14.60 1.32 6.16
N VAL A 25 15.00 0.59 5.11
CA VAL A 25 14.11 0.30 3.98
C VAL A 25 12.90 -0.50 4.42
N LYS A 26 13.13 -1.60 5.16
CA LYS A 26 12.05 -2.48 5.60
C LYS A 26 11.06 -1.75 6.53
N ALA A 27 11.56 -0.93 7.45
CA ALA A 27 10.73 -0.15 8.36
C ALA A 27 9.85 0.86 7.60
N TYR A 28 10.42 1.58 6.64
CA TYR A 28 9.66 2.50 5.80
C TYR A 28 8.57 1.78 5.00
N THR A 29 8.91 0.70 4.31
CA THR A 29 7.96 -0.08 3.50
C THR A 29 6.83 -0.63 4.36
N ARG A 30 7.13 -1.25 5.51
CA ARG A 30 6.10 -1.74 6.44
C ARG A 30 5.17 -0.63 6.91
N GLY A 31 5.71 0.55 7.21
CA GLY A 31 4.89 1.71 7.56
C GLY A 31 3.94 2.12 6.42
N LYS A 32 4.40 2.07 5.16
CA LYS A 32 3.57 2.33 3.98
C LYS A 32 2.54 1.24 3.73
N MET A 33 2.87 -0.04 3.94
CA MET A 33 1.91 -1.15 3.87
C MET A 33 0.77 -0.93 4.86
N ARG A 34 1.08 -0.64 6.14
CA ARG A 34 0.03 -0.37 7.15
C ARG A 34 -0.82 0.85 6.82
N LYS A 35 -0.22 1.89 6.23
CA LYS A 35 -0.99 3.06 5.78
C LYS A 35 -1.89 2.73 4.59
N ALA A 36 -1.43 1.91 3.65
CA ALA A 36 -2.26 1.44 2.53
C ALA A 36 -3.42 0.57 3.02
N GLU A 37 -3.16 -0.35 3.95
CA GLU A 37 -4.20 -1.17 4.62
C GLU A 37 -5.27 -0.31 5.26
N PHE A 38 -4.88 0.71 6.03
CA PHE A 38 -5.83 1.64 6.65
C PHE A 38 -6.79 2.26 5.62
N TRP A 39 -6.27 2.73 4.48
CA TRP A 39 -7.11 3.34 3.46
C TRP A 39 -7.94 2.32 2.67
N LEU A 40 -7.42 1.12 2.45
CA LEU A 40 -8.17 0.00 1.87
C LEU A 40 -9.36 -0.40 2.75
N ASP A 41 -9.15 -0.50 4.05
CA ASP A 41 -10.20 -0.82 5.04
C ASP A 41 -11.31 0.24 5.01
N LEU A 42 -10.94 1.53 5.03
CA LEU A 42 -11.91 2.63 4.89
C LEU A 42 -12.67 2.59 3.55
N LEU A 43 -12.04 2.18 2.45
CA LEU A 43 -12.73 2.02 1.17
C LEU A 43 -13.72 0.84 1.23
N ILE A 44 -13.33 -0.27 1.83
CA ILE A 44 -14.21 -1.44 2.02
C ILE A 44 -15.45 -1.03 2.83
N ASP A 45 -15.26 -0.34 3.95
CA ASP A 45 -16.35 0.17 4.79
C ASP A 45 -17.26 1.14 4.03
N ALA A 46 -16.67 2.08 3.26
CA ALA A 46 -17.44 3.01 2.44
C ALA A 46 -18.29 2.29 1.38
N ILE A 47 -17.75 1.25 0.75
CA ILE A 47 -18.49 0.41 -0.23
C ILE A 47 -19.66 -0.30 0.46
N VAL A 48 -19.46 -0.84 1.66
CA VAL A 48 -20.52 -1.49 2.45
C VAL A 48 -21.62 -0.49 2.80
N GLU A 49 -21.26 0.70 3.25
CA GLU A 49 -22.22 1.75 3.62
C GLU A 49 -23.01 2.28 2.41
N ALA A 50 -22.33 2.52 1.29
CA ALA A 50 -22.97 2.95 0.05
C ALA A 50 -24.06 1.97 -0.42
N LYS A 51 -23.82 0.66 -0.28
CA LYS A 51 -24.83 -0.38 -0.59
C LYS A 51 -26.04 -0.28 0.33
N LYS A 52 -25.86 0.00 1.62
CA LYS A 52 -26.96 0.13 2.60
C LYS A 52 -27.80 1.38 2.37
N THR A 53 -27.19 2.48 1.97
CA THR A 53 -27.86 3.77 1.77
C THR A 53 -28.51 3.90 0.38
N GLY A 54 -28.47 2.85 -0.44
CA GLY A 54 -29.12 2.80 -1.75
C GLY A 54 -28.41 3.62 -2.82
N VAL A 55 -27.07 3.75 -2.74
CA VAL A 55 -26.25 4.23 -3.86
C VAL A 55 -26.40 3.25 -5.04
N SER A 56 -26.42 3.79 -6.27
CA SER A 56 -26.60 2.96 -7.47
C SER A 56 -25.54 1.86 -7.59
N ALA A 57 -25.94 0.70 -8.12
CA ALA A 57 -25.03 -0.42 -8.36
C ALA A 57 -23.84 -0.04 -9.25
N ASP A 58 -24.05 0.83 -10.25
CA ASP A 58 -23.00 1.31 -11.14
C ASP A 58 -21.96 2.16 -10.41
N THR A 59 -22.40 3.05 -9.50
CA THR A 59 -21.48 3.83 -8.67
C THR A 59 -20.70 2.94 -7.72
N VAL A 60 -21.36 1.98 -7.07
CA VAL A 60 -20.71 1.00 -6.20
C VAL A 60 -19.69 0.18 -6.98
N LYS A 61 -20.01 -0.23 -8.21
CA LYS A 61 -19.10 -0.98 -9.07
C LYS A 61 -17.83 -0.19 -9.41
N LYS A 62 -17.95 1.11 -9.70
CA LYS A 62 -16.79 2.00 -9.92
C LYS A 62 -15.90 2.09 -8.67
N ALA A 63 -16.48 2.16 -7.48
CA ALA A 63 -15.70 2.13 -6.24
C ALA A 63 -15.02 0.77 -6.01
N GLN A 64 -15.66 -0.34 -6.39
CA GLN A 64 -15.04 -1.67 -6.35
C GLN A 64 -13.89 -1.81 -7.36
N ASP A 65 -13.93 -1.11 -8.49
CA ASP A 65 -12.80 -1.11 -9.45
C ASP A 65 -11.59 -0.34 -8.88
N HIS A 66 -11.83 0.74 -8.12
CA HIS A 66 -10.78 1.38 -7.31
C HIS A 66 -10.22 0.44 -6.24
N HIS A 67 -11.09 -0.31 -5.55
CA HIS A 67 -10.66 -1.31 -4.57
C HIS A 67 -9.77 -2.39 -5.20
N LEU A 68 -10.13 -2.93 -6.38
CA LEU A 68 -9.33 -3.94 -7.08
C LEU A 68 -7.90 -3.43 -7.36
N LYS A 69 -7.77 -2.19 -7.87
CA LYS A 69 -6.48 -1.58 -8.14
C LYS A 69 -5.69 -1.36 -6.85
N ALA A 70 -6.33 -0.76 -5.85
CA ALA A 70 -5.71 -0.49 -4.55
C ALA A 70 -5.21 -1.77 -3.89
N HIS A 71 -5.99 -2.86 -3.97
CA HIS A 71 -5.65 -4.16 -3.43
C HIS A 71 -4.41 -4.75 -4.09
N ILE A 72 -4.37 -4.84 -5.43
CA ILE A 72 -3.21 -5.40 -6.15
C ILE A 72 -1.92 -4.61 -5.84
N LEU A 73 -2.03 -3.28 -5.79
CA LEU A 73 -0.91 -2.38 -5.50
C LEU A 73 -0.38 -2.50 -4.05
N TRP A 74 -1.19 -3.01 -3.12
CA TRP A 74 -0.82 -3.26 -1.73
C TRP A 74 -0.39 -4.70 -1.49
N GLU A 75 -1.21 -5.68 -1.90
CA GLU A 75 -1.05 -7.10 -1.59
C GLU A 75 0.26 -7.66 -2.14
N TRP A 76 0.76 -7.13 -3.26
CA TRP A 76 2.07 -7.50 -3.78
C TRP A 76 3.17 -7.37 -2.70
N TRP A 77 3.12 -6.32 -1.89
CA TRP A 77 4.16 -6.02 -0.90
C TRP A 77 3.95 -6.73 0.43
N THR A 78 2.73 -7.16 0.75
CA THR A 78 2.49 -8.05 1.89
C THR A 78 2.78 -9.51 1.55
N ALA A 79 2.66 -9.88 0.27
CA ALA A 79 3.02 -11.21 -0.23
C ALA A 79 4.54 -11.36 -0.48
N GLU A 80 5.21 -10.30 -0.94
CA GLU A 80 6.66 -10.27 -1.13
C GLU A 80 7.39 -10.17 0.22
N ASN A 81 8.48 -10.94 0.39
CA ASN A 81 9.06 -11.19 1.72
C ASN A 81 10.24 -10.28 2.09
N SER A 82 10.70 -9.41 1.18
CA SER A 82 11.84 -8.52 1.44
C SER A 82 11.46 -7.25 2.21
N ASP A 83 10.16 -7.01 2.41
CA ASP A 83 9.63 -5.73 2.85
C ASP A 83 10.17 -4.57 2.00
N GLY A 84 10.21 -4.76 0.68
CA GLY A 84 10.69 -3.76 -0.29
C GLY A 84 12.20 -3.62 -0.41
N PHE A 85 13.01 -4.41 0.31
CA PHE A 85 14.47 -4.34 0.18
C PHE A 85 14.97 -4.69 -1.23
N HIS A 86 14.27 -5.58 -1.95
CA HIS A 86 14.61 -5.90 -3.34
C HIS A 86 14.36 -4.74 -4.33
N ASN A 87 13.40 -3.85 -4.04
CA ASN A 87 13.12 -2.67 -4.85
C ASN A 87 12.38 -1.59 -4.03
N PRO A 88 13.09 -0.74 -3.26
CA PRO A 88 12.47 0.19 -2.32
C PRO A 88 11.67 1.30 -3.01
N GLU A 89 12.10 1.72 -4.20
CA GLU A 89 11.43 2.78 -4.95
C GLU A 89 10.09 2.29 -5.52
N MET A 90 10.06 1.09 -6.10
CA MET A 90 8.84 0.49 -6.61
C MET A 90 7.85 0.20 -5.46
N ALA A 91 8.33 -0.27 -4.31
CA ALA A 91 7.51 -0.46 -3.12
C ALA A 91 6.85 0.85 -2.67
N ARG A 92 7.64 1.93 -2.61
CA ARG A 92 7.15 3.26 -2.26
C ARG A 92 6.09 3.76 -3.24
N GLU A 93 6.35 3.64 -4.54
CA GLU A 93 5.43 4.13 -5.58
C GLU A 93 4.12 3.33 -5.60
N SER A 94 4.21 2.00 -5.58
CA SER A 94 3.05 1.11 -5.58
C SER A 94 2.15 1.34 -4.37
N LEU A 95 2.73 1.41 -3.17
CA LEU A 95 1.97 1.63 -1.94
C LEU A 95 1.36 3.03 -1.87
N ALA A 96 2.01 4.04 -2.46
CA ALA A 96 1.40 5.37 -2.61
C ALA A 96 0.19 5.32 -3.56
N LYS A 97 0.32 4.67 -4.71
CA LYS A 97 -0.80 4.49 -5.65
C LYS A 97 -1.96 3.67 -5.06
N SER A 98 -1.67 2.69 -4.21
CA SER A 98 -2.70 1.95 -3.46
C SER A 98 -3.53 2.89 -2.59
N ILE A 99 -2.86 3.79 -1.85
CA ILE A 99 -3.53 4.81 -1.03
C ILE A 99 -4.36 5.76 -1.90
N ASP A 100 -3.81 6.24 -3.02
CA ASP A 100 -4.50 7.18 -3.93
C ASP A 100 -5.77 6.55 -4.52
N GLU A 101 -5.71 5.30 -4.98
CA GLU A 101 -6.87 4.55 -5.49
C GLU A 101 -7.92 4.33 -4.39
N SER A 102 -7.49 3.97 -3.16
CA SER A 102 -8.41 3.86 -2.03
C SER A 102 -9.13 5.17 -1.73
N GLN A 103 -8.41 6.29 -1.66
CA GLN A 103 -8.97 7.61 -1.42
C GLN A 103 -9.90 8.06 -2.56
N ALA A 104 -9.57 7.74 -3.81
CA ALA A 104 -10.43 8.04 -4.96
C ALA A 104 -11.77 7.30 -4.88
N GLY A 105 -11.75 6.00 -4.54
CA GLY A 105 -12.97 5.22 -4.31
C GLY A 105 -13.82 5.77 -3.17
N ILE A 106 -13.20 6.14 -2.04
CA ILE A 106 -13.90 6.74 -0.89
C ILE A 106 -14.55 8.07 -1.29
N LYS A 107 -13.78 8.94 -1.96
CA LYS A 107 -14.27 10.25 -2.40
C LYS A 107 -15.46 10.12 -3.35
N LEU A 108 -15.38 9.19 -4.31
CA LEU A 108 -16.48 8.91 -5.25
C LEU A 108 -17.79 8.60 -4.52
N LEU A 109 -17.73 7.75 -3.49
CA LEU A 109 -18.91 7.37 -2.71
C LEU A 109 -19.41 8.52 -1.83
N ASN A 110 -18.51 9.21 -1.13
CA ASN A 110 -18.87 10.35 -0.28
C ASN A 110 -19.52 11.50 -1.07
N ASP A 111 -18.99 11.84 -2.25
CA ASP A 111 -19.54 12.88 -3.11
C ASP A 111 -20.97 12.56 -3.57
N VAL A 112 -21.30 11.28 -3.78
CA VAL A 112 -22.63 10.84 -4.19
C VAL A 112 -23.59 10.84 -3.01
N MET A 113 -23.16 10.32 -1.85
CA MET A 113 -23.98 10.27 -0.65
C MET A 113 -24.29 11.67 -0.08
N ALA A 114 -23.37 12.63 -0.21
CA ALA A 114 -23.58 14.01 0.26
C ALA A 114 -24.60 14.81 -0.58
N LYS A 115 -24.90 14.36 -1.81
CA LYS A 115 -25.86 15.02 -2.72
C LYS A 115 -27.28 14.48 -2.59
N LYS A 116 -27.48 13.46 -1.75
CA LYS A 116 -28.75 12.80 -1.51
C LYS A 116 -29.42 13.42 -0.29
#